data_AF-A0A3B8I6Z0-F1
#
_entry.id   AF-A0A3B8I6Z0-F1
#
_cell.length_a   1.000
_cell.length_b   1.000
_cell.length_c   1.000
_cell.angle_alpha   90.00
_cell.angle_beta   90.00
_cell.angle_gamma   90.00
#
_symmetry.space_group_name_H-M   'P 1'
#
loop_
_entity.id
_entity.type
_entity.pdbx_description
1 polymer ?
#
loop_
_entity_poly.entity_id
_entity_poly.type
_entity_poly.pdbx_seq_one_letter_code
_entity_poly.pdbx_strand_id
1 'polypeptide(L)'
;MMKRKNDAPLVSGRVHDGEASPQGDCTPGTRSHRIWSVALAMVLLVGSTSIVAAQDMGIDYVDDNTGVVWFDATGVSASWSYICLNGCYPGTKNGNRVERTFSGLTLGTTYSINAQIQDNTTGQITPSGSVTFQNGGGGTTPTCSDGLQNGDETGVDCGGSCAACPTCSDGNQNGDETGVDCGGSCAPCGGGGGSSNVVEAETGTLLGSAQYYNDGAASGGQGVAYISSQGAGFRLTNVPEATSVDISYASQFSGGISIFVNGQDRGDMAFPSSGGWVGNYLTVTFNTSVPAGATFEIIYQGGDVALNV
;
A
#
# COMPACT_ATOMS: atom_id res chain seq x y z
N MET A 1 71.79 -14.41 -9.15
CA MET A 1 70.53 -14.50 -8.39
C MET A 1 70.76 -15.27 -7.10
N MET A 2 70.14 -14.76 -6.03
CA MET A 2 70.26 -14.98 -4.58
C MET A 2 71.02 -16.19 -4.00
N LYS A 3 71.80 -15.90 -2.94
CA LYS A 3 72.51 -16.82 -2.05
C LYS A 3 71.92 -16.75 -0.62
N ARG A 4 71.79 -17.94 -0.01
CA ARG A 4 71.81 -18.31 1.44
C ARG A 4 70.52 -18.04 2.25
N LYS A 5 69.79 -19.03 2.79
CA LYS A 5 70.07 -20.08 3.82
C LYS A 5 70.52 -19.49 5.17
N ASN A 6 69.69 -19.59 6.22
CA ASN A 6 69.71 -20.65 7.25
C ASN A 6 69.26 -20.19 8.66
N ASP A 7 68.53 -21.10 9.32
CA ASP A 7 68.56 -21.50 10.74
C ASP A 7 67.85 -20.69 11.85
N ALA A 8 66.89 -21.37 12.48
CA ALA A 8 66.56 -21.28 13.91
C ALA A 8 67.48 -22.25 14.71
N PRO A 9 67.70 -22.07 16.03
CA PRO A 9 66.95 -22.90 17.01
C PRO A 9 66.75 -22.35 18.47
N LEU A 10 65.70 -22.87 19.10
CA LEU A 10 65.42 -23.34 20.49
C LEU A 10 66.21 -22.93 21.78
N VAL A 11 65.40 -22.52 22.79
CA VAL A 11 65.30 -22.95 24.23
C VAL A 11 66.31 -22.44 25.29
N SER A 12 65.81 -21.75 26.34
CA SER A 12 65.68 -22.23 27.75
C SER A 12 65.54 -21.11 28.80
N GLY A 13 64.43 -21.14 29.58
CA GLY A 13 64.47 -21.21 31.05
C GLY A 13 64.75 -19.97 31.94
N ARG A 14 63.73 -19.68 32.79
CA ARG A 14 63.78 -19.50 34.26
C ARG A 14 63.56 -18.08 34.84
N VAL A 15 62.35 -17.92 35.41
CA VAL A 15 61.95 -17.41 36.73
C VAL A 15 62.86 -16.40 37.44
N HIS A 16 62.30 -15.25 37.83
CA HIS A 16 62.42 -14.73 39.21
C HIS A 16 61.26 -13.81 39.59
N ASP A 17 60.76 -14.11 40.79
CA ASP A 17 59.66 -13.52 41.54
C ASP A 17 60.03 -12.15 42.15
N GLY A 18 59.02 -11.47 42.73
CA GLY A 18 59.22 -10.37 43.69
C GLY A 18 58.33 -9.16 43.43
N GLU A 19 57.05 -9.22 43.78
CA GLU A 19 56.50 -8.70 45.06
C GLU A 19 56.14 -7.20 45.02
N ALA A 20 54.83 -6.93 45.01
CA ALA A 20 54.23 -5.82 45.75
C ALA A 20 52.75 -6.12 46.03
N SER A 21 52.45 -6.42 47.28
CA SER A 21 51.12 -6.41 47.92
C SER A 21 51.33 -5.89 49.37
N PRO A 22 50.31 -5.50 50.16
CA PRO A 22 48.88 -5.45 49.87
C PRO A 22 48.17 -4.17 50.35
N GLN A 23 46.85 -4.21 50.16
CA GLN A 23 45.79 -3.27 50.54
C GLN A 23 45.63 -3.05 52.06
N GLY A 24 44.92 -1.98 52.44
CA GLY A 24 44.39 -1.75 53.78
C GLY A 24 43.36 -0.61 53.82
N ASP A 25 42.09 -0.96 53.67
CA ASP A 25 40.88 -0.14 53.79
C ASP A 25 40.54 0.17 55.27
N CYS A 26 39.85 1.30 55.57
CA CYS A 26 38.89 1.49 56.69
C CYS A 26 38.42 2.97 56.90
N THR A 27 37.19 3.27 56.44
CA THR A 27 36.06 3.99 57.10
C THR A 27 36.12 5.50 57.54
N PRO A 28 34.95 6.18 57.69
CA PRO A 28 34.77 7.61 57.40
C PRO A 28 34.81 8.53 58.64
N GLY A 29 35.41 9.73 58.47
CA GLY A 29 35.45 10.79 59.46
C GLY A 29 34.79 12.08 58.97
N THR A 30 33.62 12.38 59.51
CA THR A 30 32.87 13.64 59.36
C THR A 30 33.71 14.88 59.62
N ARG A 31 33.79 15.82 58.66
CA ARG A 31 34.16 17.22 58.93
C ARG A 31 33.37 18.22 58.08
N SER A 32 32.36 18.80 58.74
CA SER A 32 31.83 20.17 58.61
C SER A 32 32.45 21.03 57.51
N HIS A 33 31.69 21.24 56.43
CA HIS A 33 31.95 22.28 55.43
C HIS A 33 31.86 23.68 56.07
N ARG A 34 32.98 24.41 56.08
CA ARG A 34 32.97 25.88 56.13
C ARG A 34 33.27 26.41 54.74
N ILE A 35 32.32 27.19 54.27
CA ILE A 35 32.21 27.83 52.96
C ILE A 35 33.43 28.72 52.73
N TRP A 36 34.21 28.42 51.69
CA TRP A 36 35.09 29.37 51.04
C TRP A 36 34.64 29.48 49.60
N SER A 37 33.97 30.59 49.30
CA SER A 37 33.51 30.98 47.97
C SER A 37 34.71 31.23 47.07
N VAL A 38 35.18 30.18 46.39
CA VAL A 38 35.94 30.35 45.16
C VAL A 38 34.90 30.54 44.07
N ALA A 39 34.76 31.78 43.60
CA ALA A 39 33.99 32.08 42.41
C ALA A 39 34.68 31.39 41.21
N LEU A 40 34.33 30.13 40.98
CA LEU A 40 34.60 29.47 39.72
C LEU A 40 33.69 30.18 38.73
N ALA A 41 34.28 31.04 37.89
CA ALA A 41 33.63 31.55 36.71
C ALA A 41 33.24 30.34 35.85
N MET A 42 32.02 29.83 36.07
CA MET A 42 31.28 29.10 35.07
C MET A 42 31.13 30.09 33.93
N VAL A 43 32.08 30.08 33.01
CA VAL A 43 31.80 30.43 31.63
C VAL A 43 30.74 29.41 31.21
N LEU A 44 29.47 29.76 31.44
CA LEU A 44 28.38 29.25 30.64
C LEU A 44 28.72 29.69 29.22
N LEU A 45 29.53 28.88 28.54
CA LEU A 45 29.38 28.72 27.11
C LEU A 45 27.98 28.12 26.94
N VAL A 46 26.99 29.01 26.95
CA VAL A 46 25.82 28.86 26.10
C VAL A 46 26.36 28.92 24.67
N GLY A 47 27.04 27.85 24.27
CA GLY A 47 27.00 27.43 22.89
C GLY A 47 25.53 27.19 22.66
N SER A 48 24.87 28.16 22.04
CA SER A 48 23.58 27.97 21.43
C SER A 48 23.76 26.82 20.46
N THR A 49 23.56 25.59 20.92
CA THR A 49 23.36 24.46 20.03
C THR A 49 22.07 24.81 19.33
N SER A 50 22.20 25.34 18.12
CA SER A 50 21.10 25.46 17.19
C SER A 50 20.56 24.04 17.06
N ILE A 51 19.46 23.78 17.76
CA ILE A 51 18.70 22.54 17.62
C ILE A 51 18.07 22.69 16.23
N VAL A 52 18.79 22.25 15.21
CA VAL A 52 18.22 22.16 13.87
C VAL A 52 17.26 20.97 13.93
N ALA A 53 15.99 21.26 14.24
CA ALA A 53 14.92 20.29 14.21
C ALA A 53 14.49 20.03 12.75
N ALA A 54 14.20 18.76 12.48
CA ALA A 54 13.83 18.14 11.20
C ALA A 54 14.95 18.13 10.13
N GLN A 55 15.95 17.27 10.35
CA GLN A 55 16.66 16.63 9.24
C GLN A 55 15.84 15.38 8.89
N ASP A 56 15.64 15.11 7.61
CA ASP A 56 15.03 13.86 7.16
C ASP A 56 15.86 12.67 7.67
N MET A 57 15.21 11.55 7.94
CA MET A 57 15.87 10.37 8.49
C MET A 57 15.08 9.12 8.16
N GLY A 58 15.77 7.99 8.13
CA GLY A 58 15.14 6.73 7.77
C GLY A 58 15.99 5.50 8.03
N ILE A 59 15.46 4.35 7.62
CA ILE A 59 16.13 3.06 7.59
C ILE A 59 15.94 2.47 6.20
N ASP A 60 17.00 2.44 5.37
CA ASP A 60 16.94 1.76 4.08
C ASP A 60 16.92 0.24 4.29
N TYR A 61 16.10 -0.46 3.53
CA TYR A 61 15.99 -1.92 3.58
C TYR A 61 17.18 -2.60 2.88
N VAL A 62 17.78 -3.60 3.55
CA VAL A 62 18.78 -4.49 2.94
C VAL A 62 18.22 -5.91 2.86
N ASP A 63 17.75 -6.44 3.99
CA ASP A 63 17.03 -7.72 4.11
C ASP A 63 16.13 -7.71 5.36
N ASP A 64 15.32 -8.75 5.58
CA ASP A 64 14.33 -8.84 6.68
C ASP A 64 14.90 -8.60 8.09
N ASN A 65 16.22 -8.62 8.27
CA ASN A 65 16.91 -8.44 9.55
C ASN A 65 18.00 -7.34 9.54
N THR A 66 18.22 -6.67 8.39
CA THR A 66 19.32 -5.72 8.19
C THR A 66 18.83 -4.46 7.50
N GLY A 67 19.17 -3.30 8.03
CA GLY A 67 18.82 -2.00 7.46
C GLY A 67 19.93 -0.96 7.63
N VAL A 68 19.95 0.03 6.75
CA VAL A 68 20.88 1.17 6.83
C VAL A 68 20.14 2.36 7.43
N VAL A 69 20.40 2.64 8.71
CA VAL A 69 19.87 3.84 9.37
C VAL A 69 20.61 5.05 8.83
N TRP A 70 19.89 6.06 8.39
CA TRP A 70 20.46 7.28 7.84
C TRP A 70 19.76 8.54 8.36
N PHE A 71 20.50 9.64 8.33
CA PHE A 71 20.02 10.99 8.59
C PHE A 71 20.52 11.89 7.47
N ASP A 72 19.66 12.77 6.98
CA ASP A 72 20.08 13.87 6.14
C ASP A 72 21.15 14.68 6.88
N ALA A 73 22.08 15.18 6.09
CA ALA A 73 23.22 15.97 6.49
C ALA A 73 23.56 16.96 5.36
N THR A 74 22.55 17.37 4.59
CA THR A 74 22.72 18.33 3.50
C THR A 74 23.32 19.63 4.03
N GLY A 75 24.43 20.06 3.43
CA GLY A 75 25.15 21.26 3.85
C GLY A 75 25.95 21.13 5.16
N VAL A 76 25.94 19.97 5.82
CA VAL A 76 26.68 19.70 7.04
C VAL A 76 28.04 19.08 6.70
N SER A 77 29.13 19.48 7.37
CA SER A 77 30.47 18.90 7.12
C SER A 77 30.53 17.44 7.55
N ALA A 78 29.89 17.08 8.67
CA ALA A 78 29.84 15.76 9.28
C ALA A 78 31.24 15.17 9.49
N SER A 79 32.16 15.98 10.03
CA SER A 79 33.57 15.60 10.25
C SER A 79 33.73 14.40 11.19
N TRP A 80 32.79 14.21 12.11
CA TRP A 80 32.49 12.91 12.70
C TRP A 80 30.98 12.79 12.94
N SER A 81 30.49 11.56 13.00
CA SER A 81 29.10 11.27 13.33
C SER A 81 28.95 9.99 14.14
N TYR A 82 27.94 9.93 15.00
CA TYR A 82 27.43 8.70 15.61
C TYR A 82 25.95 8.54 15.25
N ILE A 83 25.55 7.32 14.93
CA ILE A 83 24.16 6.91 14.70
C ILE A 83 23.78 5.93 15.78
N CYS A 84 22.58 6.12 16.34
CA CYS A 84 22.10 5.42 17.49
C CYS A 84 20.80 4.67 17.17
N LEU A 85 20.85 3.35 17.36
CA LEU A 85 19.70 2.43 17.37
C LEU A 85 20.08 1.33 18.35
N ASN A 86 19.40 1.26 19.51
CA ASN A 86 19.75 0.37 20.62
C ASN A 86 21.22 0.46 21.08
N GLY A 87 21.84 1.62 20.91
CA GLY A 87 23.26 1.87 21.12
C GLY A 87 23.81 2.81 20.05
N CYS A 88 24.84 3.58 20.37
CA CYS A 88 25.43 4.58 19.47
C CYS A 88 26.75 4.10 18.89
N TYR A 89 26.89 4.21 17.58
CA TYR A 89 28.06 3.71 16.85
C TYR A 89 28.50 4.71 15.78
N PRO A 90 29.79 4.72 15.37
CA PRO A 90 30.27 5.64 14.35
C PRO A 90 29.48 5.51 13.04
N GLY A 91 29.01 6.64 12.53
CA GLY A 91 28.36 6.76 11.22
C GLY A 91 29.33 7.16 10.13
N THR A 92 28.98 6.87 8.88
CA THR A 92 29.75 7.23 7.70
C THR A 92 28.98 8.28 6.90
N LYS A 93 29.65 9.35 6.49
CA LYS A 93 29.04 10.35 5.59
C LYS A 93 29.15 9.88 4.14
N ASN A 94 28.01 9.72 3.47
CA ASN A 94 27.91 9.34 2.07
C ASN A 94 27.05 10.37 1.31
N GLY A 95 27.70 11.26 0.58
CA GLY A 95 27.03 12.38 -0.10
C GLY A 95 26.35 13.31 0.90
N ASN A 96 25.03 13.43 0.79
CA ASN A 96 24.20 14.29 1.62
C ASN A 96 23.70 13.63 2.91
N ARG A 97 23.96 12.34 3.15
CA ARG A 97 23.48 11.65 4.36
C ARG A 97 24.63 11.12 5.21
N VAL A 98 24.39 11.00 6.51
CA VAL A 98 25.19 10.15 7.40
C VAL A 98 24.45 8.85 7.63
N GLU A 99 25.14 7.72 7.54
CA GLU A 99 24.49 6.41 7.53
C GLU A 99 25.30 5.33 8.25
N ARG A 100 24.59 4.28 8.69
CA ARG A 100 25.17 3.07 9.27
C ARG A 100 24.24 1.87 9.13
N THR A 101 24.80 0.73 8.79
CA THR A 101 24.09 -0.56 8.80
C THR A 101 23.91 -1.11 10.21
N PHE A 102 22.70 -1.56 10.51
CA PHE A 102 22.32 -2.28 11.72
C PHE A 102 21.71 -3.64 11.33
N SER A 103 22.02 -4.66 12.11
CA SER A 103 21.41 -5.98 12.02
C SER A 103 20.58 -6.27 13.28
N GLY A 104 19.71 -7.28 13.23
CA GLY A 104 18.79 -7.55 14.33
C GLY A 104 17.52 -6.70 14.27
N LEU A 105 17.22 -6.12 13.10
CA LEU A 105 15.97 -5.39 12.89
C LEU A 105 14.83 -6.39 12.65
N THR A 106 13.61 -5.98 12.94
CA THR A 106 12.41 -6.80 12.76
C THR A 106 11.44 -6.02 11.89
N LEU A 107 11.03 -6.62 10.76
CA LEU A 107 10.07 -6.01 9.85
C LEU A 107 8.78 -5.59 10.58
N GLY A 108 8.27 -4.41 10.24
CA GLY A 108 7.10 -3.80 10.87
C GLY A 108 7.35 -3.21 12.26
N THR A 109 8.57 -3.30 12.80
CA THR A 109 8.89 -2.72 14.11
C THR A 109 9.33 -1.26 13.98
N THR A 110 8.77 -0.40 14.83
CA THR A 110 9.19 1.01 14.96
C THR A 110 10.38 1.13 15.90
N TYR A 111 11.45 1.74 15.41
CA TYR A 111 12.69 2.02 16.14
C TYR A 111 12.83 3.50 16.43
N SER A 112 13.19 3.85 17.66
CA SER A 112 13.69 5.19 17.97
C SER A 112 15.14 5.30 17.52
N ILE A 113 15.42 6.25 16.64
CA ILE A 113 16.75 6.52 16.10
C ILE A 113 17.17 7.94 16.45
N ASN A 114 18.45 8.14 16.68
CA ASN A 114 19.04 9.47 16.80
C ASN A 114 20.48 9.49 16.30
N ALA A 115 21.00 10.69 16.04
CA ALA A 115 22.39 10.87 15.65
C ALA A 115 23.06 12.01 16.42
N GLN A 116 24.38 12.00 16.39
CA GLN A 116 25.23 13.10 16.80
C GLN A 116 26.16 13.41 15.63
N ILE A 117 25.99 14.56 14.99
CA ILE A 117 26.72 14.94 13.77
C ILE A 117 27.47 16.24 14.07
N GLN A 118 28.79 16.26 13.87
CA GLN A 118 29.53 17.52 13.99
C GLN A 118 29.54 18.31 12.70
N ASP A 119 29.20 19.58 12.82
CA ASP A 119 29.46 20.59 11.81
C ASP A 119 30.48 21.61 12.31
N ASN A 120 31.46 21.94 11.47
CA ASN A 120 32.50 22.91 11.84
C ASN A 120 31.99 24.36 11.88
N THR A 121 30.80 24.64 11.33
CA THR A 121 30.22 25.98 11.26
C THR A 121 29.08 26.16 12.27
N THR A 122 28.20 25.17 12.37
CA THR A 122 26.97 25.20 13.19
C THR A 122 27.11 24.44 14.51
N GLY A 123 28.19 23.68 14.71
CA GLY A 123 28.42 22.88 15.91
C GLY A 123 27.76 21.50 15.84
N GLN A 124 27.46 20.91 17.00
CA GLN A 124 26.89 19.57 17.05
C GLN A 124 25.38 19.59 16.78
N ILE A 125 24.96 18.82 15.78
CA ILE A 125 23.56 18.58 15.42
C ILE A 125 23.14 17.22 15.99
N THR A 126 21.96 17.16 16.60
CA THR A 126 21.46 15.94 17.28
C THR A 126 20.05 15.56 16.84
N PRO A 127 19.86 15.11 15.59
CA PRO A 127 18.53 14.73 15.09
C PRO A 127 18.05 13.45 15.77
N SER A 128 16.74 13.33 15.97
CA SER A 128 16.10 12.15 16.55
C SER A 128 14.68 11.97 16.04
N GLY A 129 14.23 10.74 15.89
CA GLY A 129 12.88 10.39 15.45
C GLY A 129 12.56 8.92 15.69
N SER A 130 11.34 8.52 15.31
CA SER A 130 10.93 7.11 15.32
C SER A 130 10.61 6.69 13.90
N VAL A 131 11.17 5.56 13.46
CA VAL A 131 11.07 5.06 12.09
C VAL A 131 10.70 3.59 12.10
N THR A 132 9.73 3.19 11.28
CA THR A 132 9.34 1.79 11.11
C THR A 132 10.24 1.12 10.09
N PHE A 133 10.83 -0.03 10.45
CA PHE A 133 11.62 -0.82 9.52
C PHE A 133 10.69 -1.65 8.63
N GLN A 134 10.67 -1.37 7.32
CA GLN A 134 9.78 -2.02 6.36
C GLN A 134 10.55 -2.48 5.12
N ASN A 135 9.94 -3.40 4.37
CA ASN A 135 10.44 -3.82 3.07
C ASN A 135 10.20 -2.69 2.07
N GLY A 136 11.28 -2.10 1.54
CA GLY A 136 11.23 -0.87 0.72
C GLY A 136 11.90 0.35 1.36
N GLY A 137 12.26 0.28 2.65
CA GLY A 137 12.81 1.39 3.44
C GLY A 137 11.74 2.02 4.34
N GLY A 138 12.14 2.89 5.27
CA GLY A 138 11.20 3.67 6.08
C GLY A 138 11.79 5.05 6.36
N GLY A 139 11.15 6.12 5.89
CA GLY A 139 11.55 7.51 6.15
C GLY A 139 10.71 8.18 7.25
N THR A 140 11.04 9.43 7.61
CA THR A 140 10.16 10.29 8.44
C THR A 140 9.53 11.43 7.65
N THR A 141 10.08 11.74 6.48
CA THR A 141 9.47 12.68 5.55
C THR A 141 8.51 11.92 4.65
N PRO A 142 7.21 12.29 4.65
CA PRO A 142 6.23 11.66 3.78
C PRO A 142 6.58 11.96 2.33
N THR A 143 6.90 10.91 1.58
CA THR A 143 6.97 10.98 0.14
C THR A 143 5.77 10.23 -0.39
N CYS A 144 4.70 10.98 -0.69
CA CYS A 144 3.34 10.55 -1.09
C CYS A 144 3.26 9.70 -2.38
N SER A 145 4.28 8.91 -2.69
CA SER A 145 4.46 8.08 -3.87
C SER A 145 5.64 7.10 -3.72
N ASP A 146 6.13 6.85 -2.50
CA ASP A 146 7.28 5.99 -2.19
C ASP A 146 6.88 4.54 -1.87
N GLY A 147 5.58 4.25 -1.80
CA GLY A 147 5.01 2.93 -1.52
C GLY A 147 5.04 2.56 -0.04
N LEU A 148 5.31 3.50 0.86
CA LEU A 148 5.39 3.29 2.29
C LEU A 148 4.28 4.09 3.00
N GLN A 149 4.00 3.71 4.25
CA GLN A 149 3.19 4.55 5.14
C GLN A 149 4.11 5.17 6.18
N ASN A 150 4.55 6.40 5.93
CA ASN A 150 5.54 7.07 6.76
C ASN A 150 5.19 8.56 7.01
N GLY A 151 5.96 9.26 7.86
CA GLY A 151 5.65 10.64 8.24
C GLY A 151 4.28 10.80 8.92
N ASP A 152 3.41 11.66 8.38
CA ASP A 152 2.05 11.92 8.86
C ASP A 152 0.94 11.24 8.03
N GLU A 153 1.30 10.30 7.17
CA GLU A 153 0.38 9.55 6.31
C GLU A 153 -0.59 8.66 7.09
N THR A 154 -1.87 8.66 6.68
CA THR A 154 -2.92 7.81 7.28
C THR A 154 -3.13 6.50 6.52
N GLY A 155 -2.50 6.33 5.37
CA GLY A 155 -2.43 5.12 4.55
C GLY A 155 -1.16 5.15 3.68
N VAL A 156 -0.89 4.10 2.90
CA VAL A 156 0.30 4.07 2.04
C VAL A 156 0.24 5.21 1.03
N ASP A 157 1.25 6.10 1.03
CA ASP A 157 1.36 7.28 0.16
C ASP A 157 0.20 8.30 0.25
N CYS A 158 -0.62 8.27 1.33
CA CYS A 158 -1.80 9.10 1.44
C CYS A 158 -2.12 9.55 2.87
N GLY A 159 -2.88 10.64 3.00
CA GLY A 159 -3.28 11.26 4.27
C GLY A 159 -2.22 12.18 4.88
N GLY A 160 -2.59 12.87 5.95
CA GLY A 160 -1.70 13.86 6.59
C GLY A 160 -1.37 15.01 5.65
N SER A 161 -0.09 15.15 5.32
CA SER A 161 0.44 16.13 4.37
C SER A 161 0.32 15.69 2.90
N CYS A 162 -0.07 14.44 2.64
CA CYS A 162 -0.38 13.89 1.32
C CYS A 162 -1.86 14.07 0.93
N ALA A 163 -2.22 13.68 -0.30
CA ALA A 163 -3.63 13.63 -0.71
C ALA A 163 -4.41 12.73 0.26
N ALA A 164 -5.63 13.11 0.64
CA ALA A 164 -6.45 12.30 1.56
C ALA A 164 -6.50 10.85 1.11
N CYS A 165 -6.45 9.89 2.04
CA CYS A 165 -6.55 8.50 1.63
C CYS A 165 -7.90 8.23 0.96
N PRO A 166 -7.89 7.40 -0.09
CA PRO A 166 -9.11 7.00 -0.76
C PRO A 166 -10.00 6.22 0.22
N THR A 167 -11.29 6.48 0.16
CA THR A 167 -12.29 5.79 0.97
C THR A 167 -13.24 5.05 0.05
N CYS A 168 -12.95 3.78 -0.20
CA CYS A 168 -13.60 2.94 -1.20
C CYS A 168 -15.08 2.56 -0.91
N SER A 169 -15.81 3.32 -0.11
CA SER A 169 -17.23 3.06 0.24
C SER A 169 -17.93 4.26 0.90
N ASP A 170 -17.37 5.46 0.81
CA ASP A 170 -17.96 6.66 1.45
C ASP A 170 -18.86 7.48 0.51
N GLY A 171 -18.99 7.05 -0.76
CA GLY A 171 -19.84 7.67 -1.77
C GLY A 171 -19.23 8.92 -2.39
N ASN A 172 -17.95 9.23 -2.14
CA ASN A 172 -17.26 10.37 -2.69
C ASN A 172 -16.06 9.90 -3.53
N GLN A 173 -15.75 10.60 -4.62
CA GLN A 173 -14.49 10.37 -5.34
C GLN A 173 -13.36 11.13 -4.62
N ASN A 174 -12.50 10.43 -3.88
CA ASN A 174 -11.41 11.04 -3.13
C ASN A 174 -10.11 10.21 -3.15
N GLY A 175 -9.01 10.81 -2.68
CA GLY A 175 -7.68 10.18 -2.74
C GLY A 175 -7.20 9.87 -4.15
N ASP A 176 -6.75 8.62 -4.38
CA ASP A 176 -6.24 8.15 -5.68
C ASP A 176 -7.31 7.43 -6.53
N GLU A 177 -8.57 7.52 -6.12
CA GLU A 177 -9.70 6.93 -6.81
C GLU A 177 -9.87 7.47 -8.24
N THR A 178 -10.05 6.55 -9.20
CA THR A 178 -10.32 6.90 -10.60
C THR A 178 -11.83 7.00 -10.91
N GLY A 179 -12.68 6.77 -9.90
CA GLY A 179 -14.15 6.90 -9.92
C GLY A 179 -14.70 6.80 -8.48
N VAL A 180 -16.00 7.06 -8.27
CA VAL A 180 -16.58 7.07 -6.91
C VAL A 180 -16.38 5.71 -6.23
N ASP A 181 -15.66 5.68 -5.10
CA ASP A 181 -15.36 4.49 -4.32
C ASP A 181 -14.54 3.40 -5.06
N CYS A 182 -13.84 3.74 -6.14
CA CYS A 182 -13.09 2.78 -6.96
C CYS A 182 -11.82 3.36 -7.60
N GLY A 183 -10.93 2.47 -8.06
CA GLY A 183 -9.67 2.83 -8.72
C GLY A 183 -8.56 3.20 -7.74
N GLY A 184 -7.34 3.39 -8.27
CA GLY A 184 -6.18 3.67 -7.43
C GLY A 184 -5.90 2.51 -6.46
N SER A 185 -5.90 2.81 -5.17
CA SER A 185 -5.73 1.85 -4.07
C SER A 185 -7.04 1.13 -3.72
N CYS A 186 -8.17 1.54 -4.28
CA CYS A 186 -9.44 0.84 -4.23
C CYS A 186 -9.57 -0.22 -5.32
N ALA A 187 -10.65 -1.02 -5.27
CA ALA A 187 -10.96 -1.96 -6.34
C ALA A 187 -11.03 -1.22 -7.69
N PRO A 188 -10.42 -1.70 -8.79
CA PRO A 188 -10.35 -0.99 -10.05
C PRO A 188 -11.72 -0.52 -10.57
N CYS A 189 -11.83 0.76 -10.97
CA CYS A 189 -13.02 1.23 -11.65
C CYS A 189 -13.18 0.53 -13.01
N GLY A 190 -14.24 -0.27 -13.15
CA GLY A 190 -14.58 -0.92 -14.41
C GLY A 190 -13.85 -2.22 -14.70
N GLY A 191 -13.49 -2.99 -13.67
CA GLY A 191 -13.03 -4.39 -13.81
C GLY A 191 -13.73 -5.33 -12.84
N GLY A 192 -15.00 -5.66 -13.10
CA GLY A 192 -15.68 -6.88 -12.64
C GLY A 192 -15.31 -7.41 -11.25
N GLY A 193 -15.48 -6.60 -10.21
CA GLY A 193 -15.54 -7.06 -8.81
C GLY A 193 -16.97 -7.32 -8.33
N GLY A 194 -17.97 -7.11 -9.18
CA GLY A 194 -19.26 -7.75 -9.01
C GLY A 194 -19.06 -9.22 -9.33
N SER A 195 -19.42 -10.12 -8.41
CA SER A 195 -19.80 -11.46 -8.85
C SER A 195 -20.72 -11.27 -10.05
N SER A 196 -20.30 -11.71 -11.25
CA SER A 196 -21.19 -11.76 -12.39
C SER A 196 -22.24 -12.78 -12.03
N ASN A 197 -23.30 -12.32 -11.38
CA ASN A 197 -24.41 -13.16 -10.99
C ASN A 197 -25.16 -13.42 -12.31
N VAL A 198 -24.73 -14.47 -13.01
CA VAL A 198 -25.41 -14.94 -14.20
C VAL A 198 -26.80 -15.35 -13.75
N VAL A 199 -27.81 -14.69 -14.31
CA VAL A 199 -29.21 -15.06 -14.12
C VAL A 199 -29.71 -15.56 -15.46
N GLU A 200 -29.93 -16.87 -15.51
CA GLU A 200 -30.34 -17.56 -16.74
C GLU A 200 -31.78 -17.18 -17.11
N ALA A 201 -32.02 -16.79 -18.37
CA ALA A 201 -33.33 -16.33 -18.82
C ALA A 201 -34.41 -17.41 -18.64
N GLU A 202 -34.03 -18.68 -18.78
CA GLU A 202 -34.92 -19.83 -18.61
C GLU A 202 -35.38 -20.07 -17.17
N THR A 203 -34.74 -19.43 -16.18
CA THR A 203 -35.21 -19.44 -14.78
C THR A 203 -36.37 -18.47 -14.55
N GLY A 204 -36.63 -17.58 -15.50
CA GLY A 204 -37.69 -16.58 -15.46
C GLY A 204 -39.06 -17.13 -15.80
N THR A 205 -40.08 -16.31 -15.54
CA THR A 205 -41.45 -16.55 -16.02
C THR A 205 -41.58 -16.09 -17.46
N LEU A 206 -41.93 -16.99 -18.37
CA LEU A 206 -42.23 -16.64 -19.78
C LEU A 206 -43.44 -15.72 -19.89
N LEU A 207 -43.38 -14.79 -20.85
CA LEU A 207 -44.42 -13.83 -21.18
C LEU A 207 -44.82 -13.98 -22.65
N GLY A 208 -46.09 -13.71 -22.96
CA GLY A 208 -46.62 -13.71 -24.32
C GLY A 208 -46.37 -15.02 -25.07
N SER A 209 -45.79 -14.94 -26.27
CA SER A 209 -45.49 -16.10 -27.12
C SER A 209 -44.15 -16.78 -26.85
N ALA A 210 -43.35 -16.27 -25.89
CA ALA A 210 -42.01 -16.78 -25.66
C ALA A 210 -42.03 -18.22 -25.15
N GLN A 211 -40.99 -18.98 -25.49
CA GLN A 211 -40.84 -20.38 -25.09
C GLN A 211 -39.38 -20.67 -24.73
N TYR A 212 -39.16 -21.62 -23.81
CA TYR A 212 -37.84 -22.18 -23.61
C TYR A 212 -37.41 -23.01 -24.84
N TYR A 213 -36.13 -23.00 -25.15
CA TYR A 213 -35.57 -23.86 -26.19
C TYR A 213 -34.20 -24.37 -25.80
N ASN A 214 -33.88 -25.60 -26.18
CA ASN A 214 -32.58 -26.19 -25.91
C ASN A 214 -31.58 -25.80 -27.00
N ASP A 215 -30.42 -25.31 -26.59
CA ASP A 215 -29.28 -25.05 -27.45
C ASP A 215 -28.00 -25.21 -26.64
N GLY A 216 -27.14 -26.15 -27.05
CA GLY A 216 -25.91 -26.47 -26.32
C GLY A 216 -24.88 -25.34 -26.32
N ALA A 217 -25.07 -24.31 -27.13
CA ALA A 217 -24.23 -23.11 -27.12
C ALA A 217 -24.69 -22.05 -26.09
N ALA A 218 -25.93 -22.13 -25.58
CA ALA A 218 -26.39 -21.26 -24.51
C ALA A 218 -25.75 -21.65 -23.18
N SER A 219 -25.59 -20.68 -22.27
CA SER A 219 -25.29 -21.01 -20.87
C SER A 219 -26.42 -21.89 -20.32
N GLY A 220 -26.08 -22.90 -19.51
CA GLY A 220 -27.08 -23.87 -19.02
C GLY A 220 -27.67 -24.81 -20.10
N GLY A 221 -27.38 -24.60 -21.39
CA GLY A 221 -27.86 -25.41 -22.52
C GLY A 221 -29.30 -25.11 -22.94
N GLN A 222 -29.90 -24.04 -22.42
CA GLN A 222 -31.26 -23.61 -22.71
C GLN A 222 -31.31 -22.07 -22.74
N GLY A 223 -32.26 -21.51 -23.47
CA GLY A 223 -32.55 -20.08 -23.43
C GLY A 223 -34.03 -19.81 -23.66
N VAL A 224 -34.38 -18.54 -23.84
CA VAL A 224 -35.74 -18.09 -24.18
C VAL A 224 -35.80 -17.63 -25.64
N ALA A 225 -36.68 -18.25 -26.41
CA ALA A 225 -36.92 -17.95 -27.82
C ALA A 225 -38.35 -17.46 -28.06
N TYR A 226 -38.65 -17.15 -29.32
CA TYR A 226 -39.94 -16.65 -29.78
C TYR A 226 -40.34 -15.30 -29.14
N ILE A 227 -39.33 -14.50 -28.79
CA ILE A 227 -39.44 -13.09 -28.38
C ILE A 227 -39.59 -12.25 -29.67
N SER A 228 -40.75 -12.35 -30.31
CA SER A 228 -40.97 -11.82 -31.67
C SER A 228 -42.36 -11.24 -31.92
N SER A 229 -43.19 -11.14 -30.88
CA SER A 229 -44.53 -10.56 -30.97
C SER A 229 -44.87 -9.76 -29.74
N GLN A 230 -45.80 -8.81 -29.84
CA GLN A 230 -46.16 -7.90 -28.76
C GLN A 230 -46.39 -8.64 -27.43
N GLY A 231 -45.61 -8.28 -26.42
CA GLY A 231 -45.69 -8.87 -25.07
C GLY A 231 -44.95 -10.19 -24.89
N ALA A 232 -44.27 -10.72 -25.92
CA ALA A 232 -43.43 -11.90 -25.81
C ALA A 232 -42.12 -11.57 -25.09
N GLY A 233 -41.65 -12.45 -24.22
CA GLY A 233 -40.40 -12.26 -23.49
C GLY A 233 -40.32 -13.07 -22.21
N PHE A 234 -39.63 -12.55 -21.21
CA PHE A 234 -39.52 -13.19 -19.91
C PHE A 234 -39.39 -12.17 -18.79
N ARG A 235 -39.71 -12.62 -17.57
CA ARG A 235 -39.52 -11.87 -16.32
C ARG A 235 -38.69 -12.66 -15.34
N LEU A 236 -37.59 -12.07 -14.91
CA LEU A 236 -36.80 -12.50 -13.77
C LEU A 236 -37.28 -11.76 -12.53
N THR A 237 -37.30 -12.43 -11.39
CA THR A 237 -37.70 -11.86 -10.10
C THR A 237 -36.59 -12.05 -9.08
N ASN A 238 -36.49 -11.14 -8.10
CA ASN A 238 -35.46 -11.18 -7.07
C ASN A 238 -34.05 -11.17 -7.67
N VAL A 239 -33.84 -10.33 -8.70
CA VAL A 239 -32.54 -10.24 -9.36
C VAL A 239 -31.52 -9.51 -8.48
N PRO A 240 -30.22 -9.81 -8.63
CA PRO A 240 -29.14 -9.07 -7.96
C PRO A 240 -29.17 -7.58 -8.30
N GLU A 241 -28.60 -6.77 -7.40
CA GLU A 241 -28.36 -5.36 -7.69
C GLU A 241 -27.34 -5.20 -8.82
N ALA A 242 -27.60 -4.27 -9.73
CA ALA A 242 -26.71 -3.97 -10.84
C ALA A 242 -26.85 -2.51 -11.31
N THR A 243 -25.76 -1.95 -11.86
CA THR A 243 -25.76 -0.64 -12.55
C THR A 243 -25.72 -0.79 -14.08
N SER A 244 -25.46 -2.00 -14.56
CA SER A 244 -25.46 -2.42 -15.96
C SER A 244 -25.78 -3.90 -16.04
N VAL A 245 -26.39 -4.33 -17.13
CA VAL A 245 -26.70 -5.73 -17.39
C VAL A 245 -26.03 -6.13 -18.69
N ASP A 246 -25.31 -7.24 -18.68
CA ASP A 246 -24.83 -7.89 -19.90
C ASP A 246 -25.88 -8.89 -20.37
N ILE A 247 -26.38 -8.71 -21.58
CA ILE A 247 -27.36 -9.62 -22.18
C ILE A 247 -26.65 -10.46 -23.23
N SER A 248 -26.62 -11.77 -23.01
CA SER A 248 -26.26 -12.76 -24.02
C SER A 248 -27.46 -13.03 -24.91
N TYR A 249 -27.29 -13.00 -26.24
CA TYR A 249 -28.41 -13.18 -27.17
C TYR A 249 -27.96 -13.74 -28.52
N ALA A 250 -28.92 -14.29 -29.26
CA ALA A 250 -28.78 -14.67 -30.65
C ALA A 250 -29.88 -14.05 -31.52
N SER A 251 -29.51 -13.43 -32.64
CA SER A 251 -30.46 -12.90 -33.62
C SER A 251 -29.90 -12.91 -35.04
N GLN A 252 -30.76 -13.15 -36.01
CA GLN A 252 -30.42 -12.96 -37.43
C GLN A 252 -30.36 -11.49 -37.85
N PHE A 253 -31.00 -10.58 -37.10
CA PHE A 253 -31.13 -9.18 -37.47
C PHE A 253 -30.51 -8.27 -36.40
N SER A 254 -30.09 -7.08 -36.81
CA SER A 254 -29.69 -6.01 -35.89
C SER A 254 -30.91 -5.16 -35.55
N GLY A 255 -31.02 -4.67 -34.32
CA GLY A 255 -32.13 -3.82 -33.90
C GLY A 255 -32.11 -3.44 -32.43
N GLY A 256 -33.30 -3.16 -31.88
CA GLY A 256 -33.52 -2.88 -30.47
C GLY A 256 -34.50 -3.87 -29.85
N ILE A 257 -34.41 -4.06 -28.54
CA ILE A 257 -35.42 -4.77 -27.73
C ILE A 257 -35.67 -4.00 -26.43
N SER A 258 -36.95 -3.81 -26.08
CA SER A 258 -37.31 -3.06 -24.88
C SER A 258 -36.97 -3.80 -23.58
N ILE A 259 -36.34 -3.07 -22.65
CA ILE A 259 -35.97 -3.54 -21.31
C ILE A 259 -36.86 -2.88 -20.27
N PHE A 260 -37.34 -3.66 -19.30
CA PHE A 260 -38.11 -3.14 -18.17
C PHE A 260 -37.48 -3.55 -16.83
N VAL A 261 -37.59 -2.67 -15.84
CA VAL A 261 -37.20 -2.92 -14.45
C VAL A 261 -38.35 -2.53 -13.55
N ASN A 262 -38.84 -3.46 -12.72
CA ASN A 262 -40.06 -3.27 -11.92
C ASN A 262 -41.27 -2.82 -12.77
N GLY A 263 -41.40 -3.34 -13.98
CA GLY A 263 -42.45 -2.96 -14.93
C GLY A 263 -42.33 -1.55 -15.53
N GLN A 264 -41.26 -0.81 -15.22
CA GLN A 264 -40.97 0.49 -15.84
C GLN A 264 -40.06 0.31 -17.05
N ASP A 265 -40.45 0.89 -18.18
CA ASP A 265 -39.68 0.91 -19.41
C ASP A 265 -38.36 1.67 -19.21
N ARG A 266 -37.25 1.04 -19.58
CA ARG A 266 -35.88 1.59 -19.49
C ARG A 266 -35.32 1.95 -20.86
N GLY A 267 -36.10 1.78 -21.91
CA GLY A 267 -35.70 1.99 -23.29
C GLY A 267 -35.19 0.71 -23.95
N ASP A 268 -34.82 0.87 -25.22
CA ASP A 268 -34.41 -0.25 -26.05
C ASP A 268 -32.91 -0.49 -25.97
N MET A 269 -32.56 -1.74 -25.74
CA MET A 269 -31.19 -2.23 -25.87
C MET A 269 -30.88 -2.47 -27.35
N ALA A 270 -29.96 -1.70 -27.90
CA ALA A 270 -29.48 -1.89 -29.27
C ALA A 270 -28.53 -3.08 -29.37
N PHE A 271 -28.68 -3.90 -30.41
CA PHE A 271 -27.85 -5.07 -30.65
C PHE A 271 -27.57 -5.30 -32.16
N PRO A 272 -26.35 -5.72 -32.53
CA PRO A 272 -26.06 -6.21 -33.88
C PRO A 272 -26.61 -7.63 -34.12
N SER A 273 -26.72 -8.03 -35.40
CA SER A 273 -26.98 -9.42 -35.77
C SER A 273 -25.84 -10.34 -35.31
N SER A 274 -26.17 -11.46 -34.66
CA SER A 274 -25.24 -12.55 -34.40
C SER A 274 -25.14 -13.53 -35.59
N GLY A 275 -25.92 -13.31 -36.65
CA GLY A 275 -25.93 -14.12 -37.87
C GLY A 275 -26.78 -15.39 -37.80
N GLY A 276 -27.43 -15.67 -36.66
CA GLY A 276 -28.22 -16.87 -36.46
C GLY A 276 -29.15 -16.77 -35.26
N TRP A 277 -30.13 -17.68 -35.19
CA TRP A 277 -31.05 -17.77 -34.04
C TRP A 277 -30.49 -18.63 -32.89
N VAL A 278 -29.46 -19.43 -33.16
CA VAL A 278 -28.87 -20.41 -32.23
C VAL A 278 -27.38 -20.58 -32.53
N GLY A 279 -26.64 -21.20 -31.61
CA GLY A 279 -25.24 -21.62 -31.83
C GLY A 279 -24.20 -20.50 -31.72
N ASN A 280 -24.58 -19.24 -31.97
CA ASN A 280 -23.70 -18.08 -31.82
C ASN A 280 -24.40 -16.97 -31.04
N TYR A 281 -23.94 -16.75 -29.81
CA TYR A 281 -24.43 -15.71 -28.93
C TYR A 281 -23.42 -14.57 -28.88
N LEU A 282 -23.94 -13.36 -29.01
CA LEU A 282 -23.20 -12.14 -28.73
C LEU A 282 -23.64 -11.60 -27.38
N THR A 283 -22.81 -10.76 -26.78
CA THR A 283 -23.13 -10.05 -25.55
C THR A 283 -23.16 -8.56 -25.81
N VAL A 284 -24.19 -7.89 -25.30
CA VAL A 284 -24.29 -6.42 -25.27
C VAL A 284 -24.55 -5.95 -23.86
N THR A 285 -23.89 -4.86 -23.48
CA THR A 285 -24.09 -4.22 -22.18
C THR A 285 -25.16 -3.15 -22.28
N PHE A 286 -26.17 -3.23 -21.43
CA PHE A 286 -27.20 -2.23 -21.27
C PHE A 286 -27.04 -1.53 -19.91
N ASN A 287 -26.76 -0.23 -19.93
CA ASN A 287 -26.55 0.56 -18.72
C ASN A 287 -27.89 0.92 -18.09
N THR A 288 -28.24 0.27 -16.99
CA THR A 288 -29.47 0.51 -16.26
C THR A 288 -29.30 0.14 -14.79
N SER A 289 -29.77 1.01 -13.88
CA SER A 289 -29.84 0.69 -12.46
C SER A 289 -30.97 -0.31 -12.20
N VAL A 290 -30.61 -1.44 -11.59
CA VAL A 290 -31.46 -2.54 -11.13
C VAL A 290 -31.27 -2.67 -9.62
N PRO A 291 -32.24 -2.29 -8.79
CA PRO A 291 -32.14 -2.48 -7.34
C PRO A 291 -32.11 -3.95 -6.95
N ALA A 292 -31.46 -4.28 -5.82
CA ALA A 292 -31.51 -5.63 -5.24
C ALA A 292 -32.97 -6.09 -5.05
N GLY A 293 -33.27 -7.30 -5.51
CA GLY A 293 -34.60 -7.90 -5.34
C GLY A 293 -35.64 -7.45 -6.38
N ALA A 294 -35.26 -6.62 -7.34
CA ALA A 294 -36.16 -6.11 -8.39
C ALA A 294 -36.67 -7.21 -9.34
N THR A 295 -37.60 -6.83 -10.22
CA THR A 295 -37.85 -7.58 -11.46
C THR A 295 -37.07 -6.99 -12.62
N PHE A 296 -36.54 -7.86 -13.47
CA PHE A 296 -35.92 -7.51 -14.76
C PHE A 296 -36.65 -8.25 -15.87
N GLU A 297 -37.03 -7.53 -16.92
CA GLU A 297 -37.88 -8.07 -17.98
C GLU A 297 -37.35 -7.64 -19.35
N ILE A 298 -37.33 -8.59 -20.27
CA ILE A 298 -37.21 -8.31 -21.70
C ILE A 298 -38.58 -8.59 -22.29
N ILE A 299 -39.21 -7.60 -22.92
CA ILE A 299 -40.56 -7.72 -23.45
C ILE A 299 -40.61 -7.04 -24.82
N TYR A 300 -40.90 -7.83 -25.85
CA TYR A 300 -41.06 -7.32 -27.21
C TYR A 300 -42.20 -6.30 -27.30
N GLN A 301 -41.87 -5.08 -27.73
CA GLN A 301 -42.78 -3.99 -28.03
C GLN A 301 -42.84 -3.70 -29.54
N GLY A 302 -43.80 -2.88 -29.94
CA GLY A 302 -43.91 -2.43 -31.34
C GLY A 302 -42.67 -1.65 -31.77
N GLY A 303 -41.94 -2.17 -32.76
CA GLY A 303 -40.70 -1.57 -33.26
C GLY A 303 -39.44 -2.40 -32.94
N ASP A 304 -39.56 -3.35 -32.03
CA ASP A 304 -38.47 -4.22 -31.63
C ASP A 304 -38.09 -5.24 -32.71
N VAL A 305 -36.87 -5.73 -32.60
CA VAL A 305 -36.34 -6.81 -33.43
C VAL A 305 -36.27 -8.08 -32.61
N ALA A 306 -36.67 -9.19 -33.22
CA ALA A 306 -36.68 -10.48 -32.57
C ALA A 306 -35.27 -10.96 -32.20
N LEU A 307 -35.17 -11.64 -31.06
CA LEU A 307 -33.96 -12.29 -30.58
C LEU A 307 -34.32 -13.50 -29.72
N ASN A 308 -33.33 -14.35 -29.50
CA ASN A 308 -33.32 -15.32 -28.42
C ASN A 308 -32.31 -14.86 -27.37
N VAL A 309 -32.58 -15.14 -26.10
CA VAL A 309 -31.75 -14.76 -24.95
C VAL A 309 -31.35 -16.01 -24.20
#